data_AF-A0A8J1U813-F1
#
_entry.id   AF-A0A8J1U813-F1
#
_cell.length_a   1.000
_cell.length_b   1.000
_cell.length_c   1.000
_cell.angle_alpha   90.00
_cell.angle_beta   90.00
_cell.angle_gamma   90.00
#
_symmetry.space_group_name_H-M   'P 1'
#
loop_
_entity.id
_entity.type
_entity.pdbx_description
1 polymer ?
#
loop_
_entity_poly.entity_id
_entity_poly.type
_entity_poly.pdbx_seq_one_letter_code
_entity_poly.pdbx_strand_id
1 'polypeptide(L)'
;PGDFKMDALDENVDEFPSEIQDRLTSFHDSLNKVEATLNTLISRPLNEIQSELSALDSAKLDLTAAYSINALFWMYLNTLGVNPKEHGIKRELDRVKAYMVRVKEVTDKLNAPKIDAPAAKRFVKSALWQAAHKQAEQKEEPSTSNTPDGSQTKRQKVTHTHFKNTATNDTTNTRDTYKDSSNRDKKSKKKGKKNR
;
A
#
# COMPACT_ATOMS: atom_id res chain seq x y z
N PRO A 1 40.35 -11.44 16.21
CA PRO A 1 39.84 -12.13 15.00
C PRO A 1 39.27 -11.11 14.02
N GLY A 2 40.08 -10.75 13.02
CA GLY A 2 39.66 -10.12 11.76
C GLY A 2 39.03 -8.73 11.83
N ASP A 3 39.83 -7.71 12.15
CA ASP A 3 39.50 -6.32 11.83
C ASP A 3 39.65 -6.16 10.29
N PHE A 4 38.57 -6.41 9.55
CA PHE A 4 38.55 -6.24 8.10
C PHE A 4 38.50 -4.74 7.81
N LYS A 5 39.68 -4.15 7.64
CA LYS A 5 39.88 -2.73 7.36
C LYS A 5 39.26 -2.39 5.99
N MET A 6 38.08 -1.76 6.01
CA MET A 6 37.33 -1.26 4.84
C MET A 6 37.92 0.03 4.23
N ASP A 7 39.02 0.55 4.77
CA ASP A 7 39.63 1.82 4.31
C ASP A 7 40.35 1.72 2.96
N ALA A 8 40.43 0.54 2.34
CA ALA A 8 41.30 0.31 1.17
C ALA A 8 40.70 0.71 -0.19
N LEU A 9 39.48 1.23 -0.25
CA LEU A 9 38.82 1.63 -1.51
C LEU A 9 38.76 3.14 -1.74
N ASP A 10 39.15 3.96 -0.77
CA ASP A 10 39.11 5.42 -0.88
C ASP A 10 40.29 5.99 -1.69
N GLU A 11 41.28 5.17 -2.07
CA GLU A 11 42.56 5.68 -2.60
C GLU A 11 42.67 5.87 -4.13
N ASN A 12 41.69 5.51 -4.97
CA ASN A 12 41.91 5.64 -6.43
C ASN A 12 40.65 5.81 -7.31
N VAL A 13 39.68 6.65 -6.89
CA VAL A 13 38.59 7.04 -7.82
C VAL A 13 39.15 7.80 -9.03
N ASP A 14 40.26 8.53 -8.85
CA ASP A 14 40.96 9.27 -9.90
C ASP A 14 41.65 8.39 -10.96
N GLU A 15 41.84 7.08 -10.69
CA GLU A 15 42.42 6.13 -11.64
C GLU A 15 41.41 5.70 -12.72
N PHE A 16 40.11 5.86 -12.47
CA PHE A 16 39.06 5.48 -13.40
C PHE A 16 38.75 6.59 -14.41
N PRO A 17 38.24 6.25 -15.63
CA PRO A 17 37.79 7.24 -16.59
C PRO A 17 36.73 8.19 -16.02
N SER A 18 36.82 9.48 -16.35
CA SER A 18 35.96 10.53 -15.79
C SER A 18 34.47 10.31 -16.06
N GLU A 19 34.11 9.56 -17.11
CA GLU A 19 32.72 9.22 -17.44
C GLU A 19 32.05 8.31 -16.40
N ILE A 20 32.82 7.58 -15.60
CA ILE A 20 32.30 6.63 -14.59
C ILE A 20 32.57 7.06 -13.15
N GLN A 21 33.49 8.01 -12.92
CA GLN A 21 33.87 8.49 -11.59
C GLN A 21 32.64 8.92 -10.77
N ASP A 22 31.78 9.79 -11.33
CA ASP A 22 30.56 10.27 -10.65
C ASP A 22 29.64 9.11 -10.20
N ARG A 23 29.50 8.10 -11.06
CA ARG A 23 28.64 6.93 -10.76
C ARG A 23 29.26 6.07 -9.67
N LEU A 24 30.58 5.94 -9.67
CA LEU A 24 31.32 5.16 -8.68
C LEU A 24 31.26 5.83 -7.31
N THR A 25 31.51 7.14 -7.24
CA THR A 25 31.41 7.92 -6.00
C THR A 25 29.98 7.87 -5.45
N SER A 26 28.96 8.09 -6.30
CA SER A 26 27.57 7.98 -5.86
C SER A 26 27.21 6.57 -5.38
N PHE A 27 27.76 5.52 -6.00
CA PHE A 27 27.52 4.15 -5.59
C PHE A 27 28.18 3.84 -4.24
N HIS A 28 29.42 4.29 -4.06
CA HIS A 28 30.18 4.16 -2.80
C HIS A 28 29.47 4.88 -1.65
N ASP A 29 29.03 6.13 -1.87
CA ASP A 29 28.24 6.88 -0.88
C ASP A 29 26.94 6.16 -0.51
N SER A 30 26.27 5.55 -1.50
CA SER A 30 25.07 4.74 -1.26
C SER A 30 25.38 3.49 -0.45
N LEU A 31 26.51 2.81 -0.68
CA LEU A 31 26.94 1.66 0.10
C LEU A 31 27.25 2.04 1.55
N ASN A 32 28.00 3.13 1.77
CA ASN A 32 28.33 3.61 3.11
C ASN A 32 27.06 3.95 3.93
N LYS A 33 26.04 4.54 3.28
CA LYS A 33 24.73 4.78 3.92
C LYS A 33 24.04 3.47 4.31
N VAL A 34 24.02 2.48 3.42
CA VAL A 34 23.42 1.17 3.72
C VAL A 34 24.17 0.49 4.87
N GLU A 35 25.50 0.50 4.85
CA GLU A 35 26.33 -0.05 5.91
C GLU A 35 26.05 0.61 7.26
N ALA A 36 26.00 1.94 7.33
CA ALA A 36 25.67 2.65 8.56
C ALA A 36 24.28 2.25 9.12
N THR A 37 23.27 2.11 8.25
CA THR A 37 21.93 1.67 8.67
C THR A 37 21.91 0.22 9.14
N LEU A 38 22.65 -0.68 8.49
CA LEU A 38 22.74 -2.08 8.88
C LEU A 38 23.51 -2.25 10.18
N ASN A 39 24.61 -1.50 10.36
CA ASN A 39 25.39 -1.48 11.60
C ASN A 39 24.51 -1.11 12.79
N THR A 40 23.63 -0.12 12.64
CA THR A 40 22.66 0.24 13.69
C THR A 40 21.74 -0.93 14.05
N LEU A 41 21.29 -1.70 13.05
CA LEU A 41 20.40 -2.83 13.25
C LEU A 41 21.09 -4.05 13.89
N ILE A 42 22.33 -4.35 13.49
CA ILE A 42 23.09 -5.52 13.97
C ILE A 42 23.90 -5.25 15.24
N SER A 43 23.99 -3.99 15.68
CA SER A 43 24.69 -3.59 16.91
C SER A 43 24.07 -4.20 18.18
N ARG A 44 22.80 -4.61 18.12
CA ARG A 44 22.12 -5.34 19.17
C ARG A 44 21.72 -6.73 18.68
N PRO A 45 21.71 -7.74 19.56
CA PRO A 45 21.34 -9.08 19.15
C PRO A 45 19.83 -9.14 18.85
N LEU A 46 19.47 -9.84 17.78
CA LEU A 46 18.15 -9.79 17.16
C LEU A 46 17.03 -10.33 18.09
N ASN A 47 17.38 -11.24 19.00
CA ASN A 47 16.47 -11.76 20.03
C ASN A 47 16.03 -10.68 21.03
N GLU A 48 16.90 -9.75 21.40
CA GLU A 48 16.54 -8.63 22.29
C GLU A 48 15.56 -7.70 21.60
N ILE A 49 15.85 -7.33 20.34
CA ILE A 49 14.97 -6.48 19.53
C ILE A 49 13.59 -7.14 19.35
N GLN A 50 13.55 -8.42 18.99
CA GLN A 50 12.28 -9.14 18.78
C GLN A 50 11.46 -9.28 20.07
N SER A 51 12.09 -9.31 21.24
CA SER A 51 11.39 -9.39 22.53
C SER A 51 10.64 -8.11 22.91
N GLU A 52 11.08 -6.96 22.39
CA GLU A 52 10.46 -5.65 22.62
C GLU A 52 9.35 -5.33 21.60
N LEU A 53 9.28 -6.08 20.49
CA LEU A 53 8.39 -5.82 19.37
C LEU A 53 7.07 -6.62 19.46
N SER A 54 5.99 -6.03 18.93
CA SER A 54 4.76 -6.79 18.67
C SER A 54 5.03 -7.88 17.62
N ALA A 55 4.25 -8.98 17.65
CA ALA A 55 4.40 -10.05 16.65
C ALA A 55 4.27 -9.54 15.21
N LEU A 56 3.45 -8.51 14.99
CA LEU A 56 3.25 -7.90 13.67
C LEU A 56 4.45 -7.05 13.25
N ASP A 57 5.06 -6.30 14.17
CA ASP A 57 6.23 -5.49 13.87
C ASP A 57 7.50 -6.35 13.74
N SER A 58 7.61 -7.42 14.52
CA SER A 58 8.65 -8.43 14.38
C SER A 58 8.60 -9.07 12.98
N ALA A 59 7.41 -9.44 12.51
CA ALA A 59 7.25 -9.95 11.15
C ALA A 59 7.67 -8.93 10.07
N LYS A 60 7.33 -7.64 10.23
CA LYS A 60 7.78 -6.60 9.30
C LYS A 60 9.31 -6.47 9.30
N LEU A 61 9.93 -6.53 10.46
CA LEU A 61 11.38 -6.44 10.61
C LEU A 61 12.07 -7.59 9.89
N ASP A 62 11.65 -8.83 10.16
CA ASP A 62 12.21 -10.04 9.54
C ASP A 62 12.07 -10.02 8.02
N LEU A 63 10.90 -9.62 7.51
CA LEU A 63 10.68 -9.48 6.07
C LEU A 63 11.55 -8.39 5.44
N THR A 64 11.74 -7.28 6.14
CA THR A 64 12.59 -6.18 5.66
C THR A 64 14.04 -6.63 5.62
N ALA A 65 14.53 -7.32 6.65
CA ALA A 65 15.87 -7.88 6.68
C ALA A 65 16.08 -8.91 5.55
N ALA A 66 15.13 -9.83 5.36
CA ALA A 66 15.17 -10.81 4.28
C ALA A 66 15.15 -10.14 2.89
N TYR A 67 14.36 -9.10 2.69
CA TYR A 67 14.36 -8.33 1.44
C TYR A 67 15.71 -7.66 1.20
N SER A 68 16.26 -6.99 2.22
CA SER A 68 17.55 -6.30 2.14
C SER A 68 18.69 -7.24 1.77
N ILE A 69 18.80 -8.41 2.41
CA ILE A 69 19.82 -9.41 2.07
C ILE A 69 19.68 -9.87 0.62
N ASN A 70 18.45 -10.15 0.17
CA ASN A 70 18.21 -10.58 -1.20
C ASN A 70 18.49 -9.47 -2.23
N ALA A 71 18.21 -8.21 -1.89
CA ALA A 71 18.49 -7.05 -2.74
C ALA A 71 20.00 -6.77 -2.85
N LEU A 72 20.74 -6.91 -1.74
CA LEU A 72 22.20 -6.81 -1.74
C LEU A 72 22.83 -7.95 -2.56
N PHE A 73 22.30 -9.15 -2.44
CA PHE A 73 22.74 -10.27 -3.26
C PHE A 73 22.44 -10.06 -4.76
N TRP A 74 21.29 -9.48 -5.09
CA TRP A 74 20.98 -9.07 -6.46
C TRP A 74 22.01 -8.07 -7.00
N MET A 75 22.38 -7.06 -6.20
CA MET A 75 23.41 -6.08 -6.55
C MET A 75 24.77 -6.76 -6.75
N TYR A 76 25.16 -7.68 -5.87
CA TYR A 76 26.38 -8.47 -6.00
C TYR A 76 26.44 -9.27 -7.30
N LEU A 77 25.33 -9.89 -7.74
CA LEU A 77 25.31 -10.57 -9.04
C LEU A 77 25.55 -9.60 -10.21
N ASN A 78 25.01 -8.37 -10.13
CA ASN A 78 25.25 -7.36 -11.16
C ASN A 78 26.73 -6.95 -11.22
N THR A 79 27.44 -6.88 -10.09
CA THR A 79 28.89 -6.54 -10.09
C THR A 79 29.74 -7.65 -10.68
N LEU A 80 29.27 -8.91 -10.60
CA LEU A 80 29.89 -10.04 -11.30
C LEU A 80 29.50 -10.14 -12.78
N GLY A 81 28.64 -9.24 -13.29
CA GLY A 81 28.10 -9.31 -14.65
C GLY A 81 27.12 -10.47 -14.88
N VAL A 82 26.65 -11.12 -13.82
CA VAL A 82 25.66 -12.20 -13.90
C VAL A 82 24.26 -11.59 -13.95
N ASN A 83 23.44 -11.98 -14.93
CA ASN A 83 22.06 -11.49 -15.02
C ASN A 83 21.20 -12.05 -13.85
N PRO A 84 20.81 -11.22 -12.87
CA PRO A 84 20.08 -11.69 -11.70
C PRO A 84 18.65 -12.16 -12.01
N LYS A 85 18.10 -11.79 -13.19
CA LYS A 85 16.77 -12.25 -13.63
C LYS A 85 16.75 -13.73 -13.99
N GLU A 86 17.89 -14.28 -14.38
CA GLU A 86 18.08 -15.69 -14.72
C GLU A 86 18.51 -16.51 -13.49
N HIS A 87 18.93 -15.83 -12.42
CA HIS A 87 19.31 -16.45 -11.16
C HIS A 87 18.09 -16.73 -10.27
N GLY A 88 18.20 -17.75 -9.39
CA GLY A 88 17.15 -18.14 -8.45
C GLY A 88 16.74 -17.05 -7.45
N ILE A 89 17.53 -15.98 -7.33
CA ILE A 89 17.27 -14.83 -6.45
C ILE A 89 15.96 -14.12 -6.78
N LYS A 90 15.54 -14.12 -8.06
CA LYS A 90 14.26 -13.53 -8.46
C LYS A 90 13.09 -14.20 -7.74
N ARG A 91 13.12 -15.54 -7.64
CA ARG A 91 12.10 -16.32 -6.93
C ARG A 91 12.07 -15.96 -5.44
N GLU A 92 13.24 -15.75 -4.83
CA GLU A 92 13.34 -15.37 -3.42
C GLU A 92 12.75 -13.97 -3.17
N LEU A 93 13.02 -13.00 -4.05
CA LEU A 93 12.40 -11.68 -3.98
C LEU A 93 10.88 -11.74 -4.16
N ASP A 94 10.39 -12.51 -5.13
CA ASP A 94 8.95 -12.69 -5.35
C ASP A 94 8.27 -13.36 -4.14
N ARG A 95 8.95 -14.32 -3.52
CA ARG A 95 8.50 -14.96 -2.28
C ARG A 95 8.39 -13.95 -1.13
N VAL A 96 9.44 -13.15 -0.89
CA VAL A 96 9.43 -12.14 0.18
C VAL A 96 8.33 -11.10 -0.06
N LYS A 97 8.16 -10.61 -1.30
CA LYS A 97 7.07 -9.69 -1.67
C LYS A 97 5.70 -10.28 -1.39
N ALA A 98 5.48 -11.55 -1.71
CA ALA A 98 4.21 -12.21 -1.42
C ALA A 98 3.91 -12.24 0.10
N TYR A 99 4.92 -12.45 0.94
CA TYR A 99 4.75 -12.35 2.39
C TYR A 99 4.51 -10.90 2.85
N MET A 100 5.13 -9.89 2.23
CA MET A 100 4.86 -8.48 2.55
C MET A 100 3.40 -8.11 2.27
N VAL A 101 2.84 -8.60 1.16
CA VAL A 101 1.42 -8.42 0.85
C VAL A 101 0.54 -9.07 1.92
N ARG A 102 0.87 -10.28 2.39
CA ARG A 102 0.13 -10.93 3.49
C ARG A 102 0.17 -10.13 4.78
N VAL A 103 1.33 -9.60 5.17
CA VAL A 103 1.45 -8.74 6.37
C VAL A 103 0.62 -7.48 6.22
N LYS A 104 0.60 -6.88 5.01
CA LYS A 104 -0.24 -5.73 4.70
C LYS A 104 -1.73 -6.08 4.84
N GLU A 105 -2.19 -7.19 4.27
CA GLU A 105 -3.58 -7.64 4.40
C GLU A 105 -3.99 -7.86 5.86
N VAL A 106 -3.11 -8.44 6.68
CA VAL A 106 -3.36 -8.60 8.13
C VAL A 106 -3.47 -7.24 8.81
N THR A 107 -2.56 -6.32 8.48
CA THR A 107 -2.58 -4.95 9.02
C THR A 107 -3.86 -4.20 8.63
N ASP A 108 -4.28 -4.31 7.38
CA ASP A 108 -5.50 -3.67 6.85
C ASP A 108 -6.76 -4.25 7.51
N LYS A 109 -6.80 -5.57 7.77
CA LYS A 109 -7.89 -6.21 8.52
C LYS A 109 -7.98 -5.73 9.97
N LEU A 110 -6.85 -5.47 10.61
CA LEU A 110 -6.82 -4.92 11.97
C LEU A 110 -7.33 -3.48 12.02
N ASN A 111 -7.05 -2.70 10.97
CA ASN A 111 -7.48 -1.31 10.84
C ASN A 111 -8.88 -1.14 10.24
N ALA A 112 -9.53 -2.23 9.83
CA ALA A 112 -10.84 -2.17 9.18
C ALA A 112 -11.93 -1.64 10.15
N PRO A 113 -12.87 -0.80 9.67
CA PRO A 113 -13.95 -0.29 10.50
C PRO A 113 -14.83 -1.44 10.99
N LYS A 114 -15.08 -1.47 12.30
CA LYS A 114 -15.94 -2.47 12.94
C LYS A 114 -17.38 -1.98 12.93
N ILE A 115 -18.31 -2.83 12.49
CA ILE A 115 -19.74 -2.52 12.52
C ILE A 115 -20.27 -2.68 13.95
N ASP A 116 -21.07 -1.72 14.41
CA ASP A 116 -21.83 -1.84 15.65
C ASP A 116 -23.02 -2.79 15.44
N ALA A 117 -22.79 -4.08 15.74
CA ALA A 117 -23.81 -5.12 15.62
C ALA A 117 -25.08 -4.84 16.48
N PRO A 118 -24.98 -4.35 17.73
CA PRO A 118 -26.13 -3.86 18.48
C PRO A 118 -26.95 -2.79 17.75
N ALA A 119 -26.30 -1.76 17.18
CA ALA A 119 -27.00 -0.71 16.44
C ALA A 119 -27.66 -1.26 15.16
N ALA A 120 -26.96 -2.10 14.41
CA ALA A 120 -27.49 -2.76 13.22
C ALA A 120 -28.77 -3.58 13.54
N LYS A 121 -28.77 -4.33 14.66
CA LYS A 121 -29.96 -5.06 15.13
C LYS A 121 -31.15 -4.13 15.43
N ARG A 122 -30.89 -2.96 16.03
CA ARG A 122 -31.93 -1.97 16.32
C ARG A 122 -32.55 -1.42 15.03
N PHE A 123 -31.73 -1.10 14.03
CA PHE A 123 -32.20 -0.63 12.72
C PHE A 123 -33.06 -1.68 12.01
N VAL A 124 -32.65 -2.95 12.03
CA VAL A 124 -33.45 -4.04 11.43
C VAL A 124 -34.78 -4.22 12.17
N LYS A 125 -34.76 -4.23 13.50
CA LYS A 125 -35.98 -4.40 14.31
C LYS A 125 -36.97 -3.25 14.11
N SER A 126 -36.49 -2.00 14.09
CA SER A 126 -37.36 -0.85 13.85
C SER A 126 -37.94 -0.84 12.45
N ALA A 127 -37.15 -1.20 11.43
CA ALA A 127 -37.62 -1.29 10.05
C ALA A 127 -38.72 -2.35 9.88
N LEU A 128 -38.55 -3.53 10.49
CA LEU A 128 -39.58 -4.58 10.47
C LEU A 128 -40.87 -4.15 11.17
N TRP A 129 -40.74 -3.49 12.33
CA TRP A 129 -41.89 -2.98 13.07
C TRP A 129 -42.64 -1.90 12.28
N GLN A 130 -41.93 -0.95 11.67
CA GLN A 130 -42.54 0.09 10.83
C GLN A 130 -43.20 -0.50 9.58
N ALA A 131 -42.62 -1.51 8.95
CA ALA A 131 -43.20 -2.18 7.80
C ALA A 131 -44.52 -2.90 8.15
N ALA A 132 -44.58 -3.57 9.29
CA ALA A 132 -45.79 -4.21 9.78
C ALA A 132 -46.91 -3.19 10.05
N HIS A 133 -46.58 -2.07 10.71
CA HIS A 133 -47.55 -1.00 10.97
C HIS A 133 -48.06 -0.35 9.67
N LYS A 134 -47.18 -0.11 8.70
CA LYS A 134 -47.58 0.48 7.42
C LYS A 134 -48.47 -0.44 6.57
N GLN A 135 -48.29 -1.76 6.68
CA GLN A 135 -49.18 -2.73 6.04
C GLN A 135 -50.54 -2.87 6.75
N ALA A 136 -50.58 -2.65 8.07
CA ALA A 136 -51.83 -2.59 8.82
C ALA A 136 -52.62 -1.33 8.44
N GLU A 137 -51.97 -0.16 8.37
CA GLU A 137 -52.58 1.10 7.93
C GLU A 137 -53.09 1.04 6.48
N GLN A 138 -52.43 0.29 5.58
CA GLN A 138 -52.89 0.13 4.19
C GLN A 138 -54.04 -0.89 4.00
N LYS A 139 -54.34 -1.73 4.99
CA LYS A 139 -55.46 -2.67 4.95
C LYS A 139 -56.77 -2.10 5.51
N GLU A 140 -56.74 -0.91 6.12
CA GLU A 140 -57.90 -0.30 6.81
C GLU A 140 -58.52 0.91 6.09
N GLU A 141 -58.25 1.14 4.79
CA GLU A 141 -58.99 2.15 4.02
C GLU A 141 -60.19 1.53 3.26
N PRO A 142 -61.43 1.86 3.68
CA PRO A 142 -62.33 2.55 2.75
C PRO A 142 -62.96 3.82 3.36
N SER A 143 -62.86 4.93 2.62
CA SER A 143 -63.82 6.05 2.50
C SER A 143 -64.17 6.94 3.71
N THR A 144 -63.98 8.25 3.49
CA THR A 144 -64.70 9.46 4.01
C THR A 144 -64.24 10.17 5.30
N SER A 145 -63.68 11.38 5.07
CA SER A 145 -63.86 12.70 5.72
C SER A 145 -64.05 12.87 7.25
N ASN A 146 -63.20 13.77 7.78
CA ASN A 146 -63.39 14.82 8.82
C ASN A 146 -62.61 14.67 10.17
N THR A 147 -61.79 15.70 10.42
CA THR A 147 -61.04 16.12 11.65
C THR A 147 -61.98 16.39 12.86
N PRO A 148 -61.53 16.46 14.15
CA PRO A 148 -60.42 17.32 14.66
C PRO A 148 -59.55 16.85 15.88
N ASP A 149 -58.34 17.43 15.97
CA ASP A 149 -57.57 17.99 17.12
C ASP A 149 -57.05 17.19 18.36
N GLY A 150 -55.74 17.40 18.66
CA GLY A 150 -55.03 17.32 19.96
C GLY A 150 -54.53 15.95 20.48
N SER A 151 -53.28 15.67 20.90
CA SER A 151 -52.17 16.52 21.35
C SER A 151 -50.82 15.76 21.54
N GLN A 152 -49.75 16.34 20.98
CA GLN A 152 -48.34 16.50 21.43
C GLN A 152 -47.39 15.31 21.76
N THR A 153 -46.22 15.27 21.09
CA THR A 153 -44.91 15.59 21.71
C THR A 153 -43.86 16.03 20.67
N LYS A 154 -43.60 17.34 20.66
CA LYS A 154 -42.38 18.12 20.34
C LYS A 154 -41.41 17.63 19.25
N ARG A 155 -41.55 18.24 18.05
CA ARG A 155 -40.43 18.62 17.18
C ARG A 155 -39.93 20.00 17.60
N GLN A 156 -38.63 20.13 17.88
CA GLN A 156 -37.96 21.43 17.94
C GLN A 156 -37.59 21.87 16.51
N LYS A 157 -37.90 23.13 16.22
CA LYS A 157 -37.65 23.84 14.96
C LYS A 157 -36.29 24.51 15.05
N VAL A 158 -35.39 24.26 14.10
CA VAL A 158 -34.29 25.17 13.77
C VAL A 158 -34.42 25.55 12.30
N THR A 159 -34.41 26.86 12.07
CA THR A 159 -34.58 27.54 10.79
C THR A 159 -33.33 27.49 9.92
N HIS A 160 -33.55 27.59 8.61
CA HIS A 160 -32.60 27.55 7.51
C HIS A 160 -31.34 28.42 7.68
N THR A 161 -30.18 27.84 7.42
CA THR A 161 -29.05 28.54 6.79
C THR A 161 -28.54 27.75 5.58
N HIS A 162 -28.35 28.53 4.53
CA HIS A 162 -27.99 28.18 3.16
C HIS A 162 -26.66 27.40 3.08
N PHE A 163 -26.67 26.21 2.47
CA PHE A 163 -25.46 25.59 1.93
C PHE A 163 -25.67 25.29 0.45
N LYS A 164 -24.85 25.93 -0.39
CA LYS A 164 -24.82 25.76 -1.84
C LYS A 164 -24.53 24.30 -2.18
N ASN A 165 -25.36 23.74 -3.05
CA ASN A 165 -24.96 22.63 -3.90
C ASN A 165 -23.90 23.13 -4.89
N THR A 166 -22.68 22.63 -4.77
CA THR A 166 -21.78 22.50 -5.91
C THR A 166 -21.70 21.02 -6.25
N ALA A 167 -22.36 20.65 -7.33
CA ALA A 167 -22.04 19.43 -8.04
C ALA A 167 -20.61 19.55 -8.53
N THR A 168 -19.72 18.73 -7.98
CA THR A 168 -18.50 18.30 -8.67
C THR A 168 -18.58 16.79 -8.73
N ASN A 169 -18.98 16.29 -9.90
CA ASN A 169 -18.64 14.96 -10.33
C ASN A 169 -17.12 14.87 -10.30
N ASP A 170 -16.54 14.13 -9.36
CA ASP A 170 -15.20 13.60 -9.53
C ASP A 170 -15.17 12.16 -9.08
N THR A 171 -15.54 11.31 -10.05
CA THR A 171 -15.24 9.90 -10.07
C THR A 171 -13.74 9.78 -10.39
N THR A 172 -12.88 9.82 -9.38
CA THR A 172 -11.50 9.35 -9.56
C THR A 172 -11.41 7.89 -9.12
N ASN A 173 -11.79 7.06 -10.07
CA ASN A 173 -11.33 5.70 -10.27
C ASN A 173 -9.79 5.69 -10.33
N THR A 174 -9.09 5.48 -9.21
CA THR A 174 -7.66 5.13 -9.22
C THR A 174 -7.52 3.61 -9.32
N ARG A 175 -7.84 3.11 -10.52
CA ARG A 175 -7.25 1.89 -11.05
C ARG A 175 -5.82 2.21 -11.50
N ASP A 176 -4.90 1.40 -11.01
CA ASP A 176 -3.72 0.90 -11.70
C ASP A 176 -3.25 1.63 -12.96
N THR A 177 -2.11 2.32 -12.86
CA THR A 177 -1.11 2.29 -13.94
C THR A 177 0.31 2.25 -13.35
N TYR A 178 0.80 1.05 -13.05
CA TYR A 178 2.24 0.80 -13.03
C TYR A 178 2.68 0.71 -14.50
N LYS A 179 3.47 1.68 -14.96
CA LYS A 179 3.97 1.74 -16.34
C LYS A 179 5.00 0.64 -16.55
N ASP A 180 4.58 -0.41 -17.23
CA ASP A 180 5.46 -1.37 -17.89
C ASP A 180 6.13 -0.69 -19.09
N SER A 181 7.39 -0.30 -18.92
CA SER A 181 8.26 0.15 -20.01
C SER A 181 8.88 -1.06 -20.70
N SER A 182 8.10 -1.79 -21.50
CA SER A 182 8.63 -2.88 -22.31
C SER A 182 7.91 -3.15 -23.65
N ASN A 183 7.46 -2.14 -24.41
CA ASN A 183 7.25 -2.37 -25.86
C ASN A 183 7.05 -1.09 -26.69
N ARG A 184 8.11 -0.55 -27.29
CA ARG A 184 8.02 0.36 -28.44
C ARG A 184 9.37 0.39 -29.17
N ASP A 185 9.65 -0.65 -29.96
CA ASP A 185 10.53 -0.50 -31.15
C ASP A 185 10.49 -1.69 -32.13
N LYS A 186 9.29 -2.21 -32.45
CA LYS A 186 9.12 -3.18 -33.55
C LYS A 186 8.04 -2.83 -34.57
N LYS A 187 7.79 -1.53 -34.81
CA LYS A 187 6.84 -1.09 -35.85
C LYS A 187 7.37 0.07 -36.71
N SER A 188 8.56 -0.11 -37.27
CA SER A 188 9.11 0.74 -38.35
C SER A 188 9.68 -0.09 -39.51
N LYS A 189 9.04 -1.20 -39.89
CA LYS A 189 9.35 -1.93 -41.14
C LYS A 189 8.09 -2.43 -41.84
N LYS A 190 7.20 -1.53 -42.28
CA LYS A 190 6.26 -1.77 -43.40
C LYS A 190 5.48 -0.50 -43.75
N LYS A 191 6.07 0.40 -44.54
CA LYS A 191 5.36 1.32 -45.46
C LYS A 191 6.41 2.13 -46.23
N GLY A 192 6.77 1.62 -47.40
CA GLY A 192 7.79 2.20 -48.27
C GLY A 192 8.02 1.35 -49.52
N LYS A 193 6.94 0.89 -50.16
CA LYS A 193 6.95 0.35 -51.52
C LYS A 193 5.58 0.64 -52.14
N LYS A 194 5.49 1.78 -52.83
CA LYS A 194 4.59 2.05 -53.97
C LYS A 194 4.75 3.49 -54.47
N ASN A 195 5.16 3.60 -55.74
CA ASN A 195 5.03 4.73 -56.68
C ASN A 195 5.94 5.93 -56.36
N ARG A 196 6.86 6.40 -57.21
CA ARG A 196 6.91 6.60 -58.68
C ARG A 196 8.32 6.36 -59.19
#